data_AF-A0A6C1T6I8-F1
#
_entry.id   AF-A0A6C1T6I8-F1
#
_cell.length_a   1.000
_cell.length_b   1.000
_cell.length_c   1.000
_cell.angle_alpha   90.00
_cell.angle_beta   90.00
_cell.angle_gamma   90.00
#
_symmetry.space_group_name_H-M   'P 1'
#
loop_
_entity.id
_entity.type
_entity.pdbx_description
1 polymer ?
#
loop_
_entity_poly.entity_id
_entity_poly.type
_entity_poly.pdbx_seq_one_letter_code
_entity_poly.pdbx_strand_id
1 'polypeptide(L)' 'MNKLPSPCIGVCKFKREGHCIGCSMTQDQKSLFKKLKREKHQRAFIDMLVHQQGDLGKYSHWRKAYARRCAKKGVGCPI' A
#
# COMPACT_ATOMS: atom_id res chain seq x y z
N MET A 1 0.99 10.13 14.50
CA MET A 1 -0.05 9.93 13.46
C MET A 1 0.63 9.61 12.15
N ASN A 2 0.21 8.56 11.45
CA ASN A 2 0.75 8.26 10.12
C ASN A 2 0.21 9.31 9.15
N LYS A 3 1.11 10.07 8.53
CA LYS A 3 0.71 11.13 7.60
C LYS A 3 0.14 10.56 6.30
N LEU A 4 0.57 9.36 5.90
CA LEU A 4 0.01 8.66 4.75
C LEU A 4 -0.96 7.55 5.17
N PRO A 5 -2.10 7.38 4.47
CA PRO A 5 -3.03 6.30 4.76
C PRO A 5 -2.43 4.94 4.43
N SER A 6 -2.93 3.89 5.10
CA SER A 6 -2.52 2.52 4.83
C SER A 6 -2.81 2.11 3.37
N PRO A 7 -1.85 1.47 2.68
CA PRO A 7 -2.01 0.99 1.31
C PRO A 7 -2.86 -0.30 1.17
N CYS A 8 -3.29 -0.98 2.25
CA CYS A 8 -4.21 -2.14 2.12
C CYS A 8 -5.61 -1.64 1.73
N ILE A 9 -6.16 -2.20 0.65
CA ILE A 9 -7.51 -1.87 0.14
C ILE A 9 -8.63 -2.72 0.76
N GLY A 10 -8.33 -3.48 1.83
CA GLY A 10 -9.33 -4.22 2.60
C GLY A 10 -9.57 -5.67 2.17
N VAL A 11 -8.98 -6.13 1.06
CA VAL A 11 -9.13 -7.51 0.56
C VAL A 11 -8.02 -8.45 1.02
N CYS A 12 -7.32 -8.08 2.10
CA CYS A 12 -6.13 -8.76 2.63
C CYS A 12 -6.36 -10.26 3.02
N LYS A 13 -7.61 -10.77 2.97
CA LYS A 13 -7.97 -12.19 3.13
C LYS A 13 -7.66 -13.05 1.89
N PHE A 14 -7.67 -12.46 0.70
CA PHE A 14 -7.41 -13.15 -0.55
C PHE A 14 -5.93 -12.99 -0.92
N LYS A 15 -5.22 -14.10 -1.10
CA LYS A 15 -3.76 -14.12 -1.29
C LYS A 15 -3.35 -15.00 -2.47
N ARG A 16 -2.28 -14.60 -3.16
CA ARG A 16 -1.55 -15.38 -4.15
C ARG A 16 -0.09 -15.42 -3.69
N GLU A 17 0.46 -16.61 -3.47
CA GLU A 17 1.87 -16.79 -3.06
C GLU A 17 2.25 -15.95 -1.82
N GLY A 18 1.34 -15.83 -0.84
CA GLY A 18 1.56 -15.03 0.37
C GLY A 18 1.31 -13.52 0.23
N HIS A 19 1.11 -13.02 -0.99
CA HIS A 19 0.83 -11.62 -1.30
C HIS A 19 -0.68 -11.37 -1.41
N CYS A 20 -1.17 -10.27 -0.83
CA CYS A 20 -2.56 -9.84 -1.01
C CYS A 20 -2.85 -9.52 -2.48
N ILE A 21 -3.86 -10.13 -3.08
CA ILE A 21 -4.22 -9.92 -4.50
C ILE A 21 -4.64 -8.48 -4.83
N GLY A 22 -4.97 -7.68 -3.81
CA GLY A 22 -5.42 -6.30 -3.99
C GLY A 22 -4.33 -5.24 -3.82
N CYS A 23 -3.26 -5.52 -3.07
CA CYS A 23 -2.24 -4.51 -2.76
C CYS A 23 -0.82 -5.04 -2.76
N SER A 24 -0.61 -6.29 -3.19
CA SER A 24 0.62 -7.08 -3.15
C SER A 24 1.25 -7.28 -1.76
N MET A 25 0.85 -6.55 -0.71
CA MET A 25 1.48 -6.71 0.60
C MET A 25 1.32 -8.12 1.20
N THR A 26 2.37 -8.59 1.87
CA THR A 26 2.29 -9.69 2.85
C THR A 26 1.71 -9.19 4.18
N GLN A 27 1.42 -10.12 5.10
CA GLN A 27 0.94 -9.78 6.45
C GLN A 27 1.99 -9.04 7.28
N ASP A 28 3.26 -9.39 7.12
CA ASP A 28 4.37 -8.73 7.80
C ASP A 28 4.59 -7.33 7.27
N GLN A 29 4.53 -7.14 5.95
CA GLN A 29 4.57 -5.82 5.31
C GLN A 29 3.42 -4.91 5.80
N LYS A 30 2.20 -5.44 5.89
CA LYS A 30 1.05 -4.72 6.45
C LYS A 30 1.28 -4.31 7.90
N SER A 31 1.87 -5.20 8.70
CA SER A 31 2.17 -4.94 10.12
C SER A 31 3.32 -3.95 10.29
N LEU A 32 4.34 -4.02 9.44
CA LEU A 32 5.46 -3.09 9.37
C LEU A 32 5.00 -1.68 9.06
N PHE A 33 4.13 -1.48 8.06
CA PHE A 33 3.62 -0.15 7.71
C PHE A 33 2.92 0.55 8.89
N LYS A 34 2.17 -0.19 9.71
CA LYS A 34 1.52 0.35 10.91
C LYS A 34 2.52 0.88 11.94
N LYS A 35 3.73 0.30 12.00
CA LYS A 35 4.80 0.71 12.92
C LYS A 35 5.61 1.91 12.41
N LEU A 36 5.54 2.23 11.11
CA LEU A 36 6.27 3.37 10.53
C LEU A 36 5.66 4.69 10.98
N LYS A 37 6.42 5.48 11.76
CA LYS A 37 5.97 6.79 12.28
C LYS A 37 6.38 7.99 11.41
N ARG A 38 7.47 7.85 10.64
CA ARG A 38 8.04 8.94 9.83
C ARG A 38 7.49 8.88 8.41
N GLU A 39 7.04 10.03 7.90
CA GLU A 39 6.49 10.17 6.53
C GLU A 39 7.47 9.67 5.46
N LYS A 40 8.76 10.01 5.59
CA LYS A 40 9.80 9.55 4.65
C LYS A 40 9.85 8.02 4.53
N HIS A 41 9.69 7.29 5.63
CA HIS A 41 9.68 5.83 5.60
C HIS A 41 8.38 5.29 5.01
N GLN A 42 7.25 5.97 5.25
CA GLN A 42 5.96 5.61 4.65
C GLN A 42 5.98 5.79 3.12
N ARG A 43 6.56 6.89 2.63
CA ARG A 43 6.78 7.12 1.20
C ARG A 43 7.67 6.04 0.59
N ALA A 44 8.83 5.79 1.20
CA ALA A 44 9.75 4.74 0.75
C ALA A 44 9.09 3.35 0.74
N PHE A 45 8.24 3.04 1.73
CA PHE A 45 7.48 1.79 1.75
C PHE A 45 6.49 1.70 0.59
N ILE A 46 5.78 2.79 0.28
CA ILE A 46 4.81 2.82 -0.83
C ILE A 46 5.53 2.69 -2.18
N ASP A 47 6.67 3.35 -2.33
CA ASP A 47 7.53 3.25 -3.52
C ASP A 47 8.01 1.81 -3.75
N MET A 48 8.55 1.16 -2.71
CA MET A 48 8.87 -0.27 -2.73
C MET A 48 7.66 -1.13 -3.11
N LEU A 49 6.47 -0.80 -2.57
CA LEU A 49 5.25 -1.54 -2.87
C LEU A 49 4.85 -1.41 -4.34
N VAL A 50 5.04 -0.24 -4.96
CA VAL A 50 4.78 -0.02 -6.39
C VAL A 50 5.73 -0.85 -7.24
N HIS A 51 7.01 -0.92 -6.89
CA HIS A 51 7.97 -1.81 -7.56
C HIS A 51 7.55 -3.28 -7.44
N GLN A 52 7.24 -3.75 -6.23
CA GLN A 52 6.74 -5.11 -5.99
C GLN A 52 5.48 -5.44 -6.81
N GLN A 53 4.58 -4.47 -7.00
CA GLN A 53 3.39 -4.62 -7.84
C GLN A 53 3.72 -4.71 -9.33
N GLY A 54 4.76 -4.02 -9.79
CA GLY A 54 5.29 -4.12 -11.15
C GLY A 54 5.80 -5.53 -11.44
N ASP A 55 6.61 -6.07 -10.54
CA ASP A 55 7.24 -7.39 -10.71
C ASP A 55 6.22 -8.53 -10.63
N LEU A 56 5.27 -8.46 -9.68
CA LEU A 56 4.24 -9.49 -9.52
C LEU A 56 3.08 -9.37 -10.53
N GLY A 57 2.88 -8.19 -11.11
CA GLY A 57 1.81 -7.89 -12.06
C GLY A 57 0.38 -8.00 -11.52
N LYS A 58 -0.60 -7.57 -12.32
CA LYS A 58 -2.06 -7.62 -12.03
C LYS A 58 -2.56 -6.71 -10.87
N TYR A 59 -1.83 -5.64 -10.53
CA TYR A 59 -2.22 -4.68 -9.48
C TYR A 59 -2.65 -3.29 -9.98
N SER A 60 -2.97 -3.12 -11.28
CA SER A 60 -3.35 -1.81 -11.86
C SER A 60 -4.53 -1.13 -11.15
N HIS A 61 -5.47 -1.91 -10.63
CA HIS A 61 -6.62 -1.44 -9.86
C HIS A 61 -6.23 -0.77 -8.53
N TRP A 62 -5.08 -1.11 -7.96
CA TRP A 62 -4.63 -0.60 -6.67
C TRP A 62 -4.37 0.91 -6.70
N ARG A 63 -3.75 1.43 -7.77
CA ARG A 63 -3.41 2.87 -7.89
C ARG A 63 -4.63 3.76 -7.74
N LYS A 64 -5.71 3.46 -8.47
CA LYS A 64 -6.98 4.20 -8.40
C LYS A 64 -7.61 4.12 -7.01
N ALA A 65 -7.56 2.94 -6.39
CA ALA A 65 -8.09 2.75 -5.04
C ALA A 65 -7.29 3.52 -3.97
N TYR A 66 -5.95 3.54 -4.09
CA TYR A 66 -5.08 4.26 -3.17
C TYR A 66 -5.20 5.77 -3.32
N ALA A 67 -5.23 6.29 -4.56
CA ALA A 67 -5.42 7.72 -4.83
C ALA A 67 -6.74 8.25 -4.23
N ARG A 68 -7.85 7.52 -4.40
CA ARG A 68 -9.14 7.84 -3.76
C ARG A 68 -9.04 7.89 -2.24
N ARG A 69 -8.24 7.00 -1.64
CA ARG A 69 -8.02 6.98 -0.20
C ARG A 69 -7.19 8.17 0.28
N CYS A 70 -6.15 8.55 -0.45
CA CYS A 70 -5.36 9.76 -0.17
C CYS A 70 -6.24 11.01 -0.24
N ALA A 71 -7.07 11.14 -1.28
CA ALA A 71 -8.04 12.23 -1.43
C ALA A 71 -9.04 12.29 -0.27
N LYS A 72 -9.62 11.15 0.14
CA LYS A 72 -10.52 11.07 1.30
C LYS A 72 -9.85 11.49 2.63
N LYS A 73 -8.52 11.39 2.72
CA LYS A 73 -7.75 11.81 3.89
C LYS A 73 -7.15 13.22 3.76
N GLY A 74 -7.36 13.89 2.63
CA GLY A 74 -6.82 15.23 2.38
C GLY A 74 -5.30 15.27 2.27
N VAL A 75 -4.66 14.17 1.84
CA VAL A 75 -3.20 14.08 1.73
C VAL A 75 -2.77 13.92 0.27
N GLY A 76 -1.64 14.51 -0.08
CA GLY A 76 -1.03 14.33 -1.40
C GLY A 76 -0.70 12.86 -1.64
N CYS A 77 -1.19 12.31 -2.76
CA CYS A 77 -0.91 10.94 -3.14
C CYS A 77 0.57 10.82 -3.55
N PRO A 78 1.36 9.91 -2.94
CA PRO A 78 2.79 9.78 -3.22
C PRO A 78 3.09 8.93 -4.48
N ILE A 79 2.08 8.61 -5.27
CA ILE A 79 2.14 7.80 -6.50
C ILE A 79 1.35 8.48 -7.61
#